data_AF-A0A8J2V867-F1
#
_entry.id   AF-A0A8J2V867-F1
#
_cell.length_a   1.000
_cell.length_b   1.000
_cell.length_c   1.000
_cell.angle_alpha   90.00
_cell.angle_beta   90.00
_cell.angle_gamma   90.00
#
_symmetry.space_group_name_H-M   'P 1'
#
loop_
_entity.id
_entity.type
_entity.pdbx_description
1 polymer ?
#
loop_
_entity_poly.entity_id
_entity_poly.type
_entity_poly.pdbx_seq_one_letter_code
_entity_poly.pdbx_strand_id
1 'polypeptide(L)'
;MCHSGPKKVTITISATSAVPYPPTISDGVNVGSTQTEDDNLTTSVQSGNVVVFQKAGDVGAISNIYETGGSNVFKKLPAIQSDGTWKGEIGAFPAGTIETYGITYTVDNVTYNQDPKIMINK
;
A
#
# COMPACT_ATOMS: atom_id res chain seq x y z
N MET A 1 -19.87 22.24 11.87
CA MET A 1 -19.40 20.85 11.72
C MET A 1 -18.35 20.84 10.61
N CYS A 2 -17.06 20.88 10.96
CA CYS A 2 -16.00 20.88 9.96
C CYS A 2 -15.88 19.46 9.40
N HIS A 3 -16.43 19.23 8.21
CA HIS A 3 -16.10 18.05 7.41
C HIS A 3 -14.63 18.21 6.97
N SER A 4 -13.70 17.77 7.82
CA SER A 4 -12.36 17.45 7.34
C SER A 4 -12.56 16.33 6.33
N GLY A 5 -12.36 16.63 5.04
CA GLY A 5 -12.38 15.63 3.99
C GLY A 5 -11.46 14.45 4.33
N PRO A 6 -11.64 13.30 3.65
CA PRO A 6 -10.88 12.10 3.95
C PRO A 6 -9.38 12.41 3.97
N LYS A 7 -8.71 12.04 5.08
CA LYS A 7 -7.26 12.20 5.19
C LYS A 7 -6.60 11.27 4.17
N LYS A 8 -5.56 11.79 3.52
CA LYS A 8 -4.75 11.05 2.55
C LYS A 8 -3.56 10.42 3.26
N VAL A 9 -3.38 9.11 3.08
CA VAL A 9 -2.19 8.36 3.52
C VAL A 9 -1.47 7.91 2.26
N THR A 10 -0.17 8.17 2.15
CA THR A 10 0.60 7.84 0.94
C THR A 10 1.56 6.69 1.22
N ILE A 11 1.47 5.63 0.43
CA ILE A 11 2.37 4.48 0.48
C ILE A 11 3.23 4.52 -0.80
N THR A 12 4.53 4.60 -0.63
CA THR A 12 5.52 4.64 -1.71
C THR A 12 6.19 3.28 -1.83
N ILE A 13 6.13 2.71 -3.02
CA ILE A 13 6.85 1.49 -3.41
C ILE A 13 8.10 1.93 -4.16
N SER A 14 9.28 1.57 -3.66
CA SER A 14 10.57 2.01 -4.18
C SER A 14 11.54 0.86 -4.39
N ALA A 15 12.31 0.92 -5.47
CA ALA A 15 13.34 -0.06 -5.79
C ALA A 15 14.58 0.63 -6.36
N THR A 16 15.75 -0.02 -6.26
CA THR A 16 16.99 0.44 -6.90
C THR A 16 17.68 -0.72 -7.61
N SER A 17 18.12 -0.49 -8.84
CA SER A 17 18.87 -1.41 -9.71
C SER A 17 20.32 -1.59 -9.27
N ALA A 18 20.89 -0.63 -8.54
CA ALA A 18 22.27 -0.67 -8.03
C ALA A 18 22.48 -1.68 -6.88
N VAL A 19 21.41 -2.03 -6.16
CA VAL A 19 21.36 -3.10 -5.16
C VAL A 19 20.05 -3.83 -5.40
N PRO A 20 20.01 -4.81 -6.32
CA PRO A 20 18.82 -5.62 -6.46
C PRO A 20 18.72 -6.38 -5.14
N TYR A 21 17.57 -6.30 -4.48
CA TYR A 21 17.20 -7.03 -3.26
C TYR A 21 17.55 -6.38 -1.91
N PRO A 22 16.52 -6.08 -1.08
CA PRO A 22 15.08 -6.08 -1.35
C PRO A 22 14.59 -4.71 -1.85
N PRO A 23 13.71 -4.60 -2.87
CA PRO A 23 12.87 -3.41 -2.99
C PRO A 23 12.17 -3.07 -1.65
N THR A 24 11.76 -1.83 -1.50
CA THR A 24 11.28 -1.26 -0.24
C THR A 24 9.89 -0.68 -0.39
N ILE A 25 9.13 -0.72 0.68
CA ILE A 25 7.83 -0.06 0.76
C ILE A 25 7.81 0.84 1.99
N SER A 26 7.29 2.05 1.85
CA SER A 26 7.24 3.03 2.94
C SER A 26 5.93 3.79 2.96
N ASP A 27 5.38 4.03 4.15
CA ASP A 27 4.23 4.93 4.37
C ASP A 27 4.67 6.37 4.74
N GLY A 28 5.96 6.68 4.55
CA GLY A 28 6.58 7.94 4.97
C GLY A 28 7.05 7.97 6.42
N VAL A 29 6.77 6.93 7.22
CA VAL A 29 7.21 6.78 8.61
C VAL A 29 8.00 5.48 8.80
N ASN A 30 7.45 4.38 8.32
CA ASN A 30 8.03 3.03 8.38
C ASN A 30 8.58 2.63 7.01
N VAL A 31 9.54 1.71 6.99
CA VAL A 31 10.09 1.10 5.77
C VAL A 31 10.12 -0.41 5.95
N GLY A 32 9.50 -1.15 5.02
CA GLY A 32 9.59 -2.61 4.88
C GLY A 32 10.46 -2.99 3.68
N SER A 33 10.99 -4.22 3.67
CA SER A 33 11.92 -4.73 2.65
C SER A 33 11.40 -6.03 2.05
N THR A 34 11.31 -6.15 0.72
CA THR A 34 10.67 -7.24 -0.03
C THR A 34 11.41 -8.58 -0.02
N GLN A 35 11.91 -9.06 1.12
CA GLN A 35 12.15 -10.49 1.20
C GLN A 35 10.81 -11.22 1.13
N THR A 36 10.80 -12.41 0.54
CA THR A 36 9.62 -13.25 0.37
C THR A 36 8.84 -13.27 1.69
N GLU A 37 7.56 -12.87 1.68
CA GLU A 37 6.65 -12.83 2.85
C GLU A 37 6.84 -11.66 3.84
N ASP A 38 7.24 -10.45 3.39
CA ASP A 38 7.44 -9.31 4.31
C ASP A 38 6.15 -8.71 4.89
N ASP A 39 5.70 -9.37 5.96
CA ASP A 39 4.62 -9.06 6.90
C ASP A 39 4.89 -7.81 7.78
N ASN A 40 6.00 -7.09 7.54
CA ASN A 40 6.56 -6.10 8.47
C ASN A 40 6.12 -4.66 8.25
N LEU A 41 5.73 -4.24 7.04
CA LEU A 41 5.14 -2.90 6.88
C LEU A 41 3.68 -2.94 7.32
N THR A 42 3.39 -2.29 8.45
CA THR A 42 2.01 -2.02 8.88
C THR A 42 1.71 -0.53 8.73
N THR A 43 0.82 -0.18 7.81
CA THR A 43 0.38 1.21 7.61
C THR A 43 -0.79 1.52 8.53
N SER A 44 -0.65 2.57 9.33
CA SER A 44 -1.72 3.07 10.19
C SER A 44 -2.67 3.98 9.43
N VAL A 45 -3.97 3.64 9.39
CA VAL A 45 -5.01 4.42 8.71
C VAL A 45 -6.26 4.56 9.59
N GLN A 46 -7.16 5.47 9.24
CA GLN A 46 -8.50 5.56 9.87
C GLN A 46 -9.58 5.18 8.85
N SER A 47 -10.75 4.77 9.35
CA SER A 47 -11.94 4.54 8.51
C SER A 47 -12.24 5.78 7.65
N GLY A 48 -12.52 5.57 6.35
CA GLY A 48 -12.76 6.65 5.39
C GLY A 48 -11.50 7.38 4.91
N ASN A 49 -10.29 6.97 5.31
CA ASN A 49 -9.07 7.50 4.69
C ASN A 49 -8.96 7.06 3.23
N VAL A 50 -8.34 7.93 2.42
CA VAL A 50 -7.93 7.58 1.06
C VAL A 50 -6.46 7.19 1.11
N VAL A 51 -6.17 5.95 0.73
CA VAL A 51 -4.80 5.47 0.61
C VAL A 51 -4.35 5.67 -0.83
N VAL A 52 -3.23 6.35 -1.01
CA VAL A 52 -2.60 6.65 -2.30
C VAL A 52 -1.33 5.83 -2.41
N PHE A 53 -1.26 4.97 -3.40
CA PHE A 53 -0.05 4.21 -3.72
C PHE A 53 0.67 4.87 -4.88
N GLN A 54 1.97 5.05 -4.73
CA GLN A 54 2.81 5.63 -5.76
C GLN A 54 4.12 4.86 -5.87
N LYS A 55 4.77 4.97 -7.03
CA LYS A 55 6.04 4.34 -7.31
C LYS A 55 7.19 5.35 -7.28
N ALA A 56 8.36 4.92 -6.87
CA ALA A 56 9.60 5.70 -6.90
C ALA A 56 10.80 4.82 -7.30
N GLY A 57 11.94 5.45 -7.60
CA GLY A 57 13.16 4.75 -8.04
C GLY A 57 12.94 3.97 -9.33
N ASP A 58 13.47 2.75 -9.40
CA ASP A 58 13.48 1.88 -10.58
C ASP A 58 12.22 1.02 -10.73
N VAL A 59 11.17 1.33 -9.97
CA VAL A 59 9.87 0.66 -10.12
C VAL A 59 9.24 1.07 -11.45
N GLY A 60 9.08 0.09 -12.34
CA GLY A 60 8.49 0.24 -13.66
C GLY A 60 7.01 0.56 -13.56
N ALA A 61 6.21 -0.38 -13.06
CA ALA A 61 4.76 -0.22 -12.91
C ALA A 61 4.24 -0.99 -11.69
N ILE A 62 3.22 -0.43 -11.02
CA ILE A 62 2.34 -1.18 -10.13
C ILE A 62 1.27 -1.82 -11.01
N SER A 63 1.15 -3.14 -10.99
CA SER A 63 0.23 -3.89 -11.84
C SER A 63 -1.03 -4.34 -11.12
N ASN A 64 -0.95 -4.56 -9.80
CA ASN A 64 -2.12 -4.95 -9.02
C ASN A 64 -1.99 -4.54 -7.55
N ILE A 65 -3.13 -4.23 -6.93
CA ILE A 65 -3.28 -4.11 -5.48
C ILE A 65 -4.59 -4.81 -5.12
N TYR A 66 -4.51 -5.83 -4.27
CA TYR A 66 -5.61 -6.74 -3.99
C TYR A 66 -5.59 -7.20 -2.54
N GLU A 67 -6.68 -7.80 -2.08
CA GLU A 67 -6.76 -8.36 -0.73
C GLU A 67 -6.33 -9.83 -0.75
N THR A 68 -5.47 -10.24 0.18
CA THR A 68 -4.87 -11.59 0.21
C THR A 68 -5.72 -12.62 0.96
N GLY A 69 -6.90 -12.22 1.42
CA GLY A 69 -7.82 -12.99 2.26
C GLY A 69 -8.11 -12.27 3.58
N GLY A 70 -9.24 -12.56 4.23
CA GLY A 70 -9.68 -11.85 5.44
C GLY A 70 -10.89 -10.94 5.19
N SER A 71 -11.07 -9.91 6.03
CA SER A 71 -12.14 -8.92 5.85
C SER A 71 -11.72 -7.87 4.83
N ASN A 72 -12.64 -7.46 3.96
CA ASN A 72 -12.32 -6.49 2.92
C ASN A 72 -12.11 -5.08 3.50
N VAL A 73 -10.85 -4.73 3.82
CA VAL A 73 -10.45 -3.47 4.45
C VAL A 73 -10.75 -2.26 3.55
N PHE A 74 -10.82 -2.48 2.23
CA PHE A 74 -11.07 -1.44 1.24
C PHE A 74 -12.53 -1.36 0.83
N LYS A 75 -13.27 -0.36 1.36
CA LYS A 75 -14.58 0.01 0.81
C LYS A 75 -14.53 0.28 -0.70
N LYS A 76 -13.43 0.85 -1.18
CA LYS A 76 -13.11 0.93 -2.60
C LYS A 76 -11.71 0.40 -2.83
N LEU A 77 -11.63 -0.71 -3.57
CA LEU A 77 -10.36 -1.29 -3.98
C LEU A 77 -9.49 -0.25 -4.70
N PRO A 78 -8.17 -0.25 -4.45
CA PRO A 78 -7.28 0.66 -5.14
C PRO A 78 -7.36 0.49 -6.66
N ALA A 79 -7.51 1.61 -7.36
CA ALA A 79 -7.52 1.63 -8.81
C ALA A 79 -6.55 2.69 -9.33
N ILE A 80 -5.92 2.42 -10.48
CA ILE A 80 -5.03 3.35 -11.15
C ILE A 80 -5.77 4.64 -11.53
N GLN A 81 -5.08 5.76 -11.38
CA GLN A 81 -5.55 7.10 -11.69
C GLN A 81 -4.81 7.65 -12.92
N SER A 82 -5.30 8.75 -13.49
CA SER A 82 -4.65 9.41 -14.65
C SER A 82 -3.25 9.95 -14.35
N ASP A 83 -2.93 10.19 -13.08
CA ASP A 83 -1.61 10.61 -12.60
C ASP A 83 -0.64 9.43 -12.37
N GLY A 84 -1.06 8.19 -12.66
CA GLY A 84 -0.26 6.98 -12.46
C GLY A 84 -0.23 6.47 -11.02
N THR A 85 -0.83 7.18 -10.06
CA THR A 85 -1.03 6.67 -8.69
C THR A 85 -2.20 5.69 -8.64
N TRP A 86 -2.24 4.86 -7.61
CA TRP A 86 -3.41 4.04 -7.29
C TRP A 86 -4.10 4.59 -6.05
N LYS A 87 -5.43 4.64 -6.04
CA LYS A 87 -6.19 5.20 -4.91
C LYS A 87 -7.28 4.24 -4.46
N GLY A 88 -7.25 3.88 -3.18
CA GLY A 88 -8.29 3.11 -2.49
C GLY A 88 -8.92 3.91 -1.34
N GLU A 89 -10.08 3.48 -0.88
CA GLU A 89 -10.78 4.06 0.28
C GLU A 89 -10.95 2.98 1.36
N ILE A 90 -10.54 3.31 2.58
CA ILE A 90 -10.66 2.41 3.73
C ILE A 90 -12.11 2.36 4.20
N GLY A 91 -12.62 1.14 4.39
CA GLY A 91 -13.95 0.89 4.90
C GLY A 91 -14.13 1.24 6.37
N ALA A 92 -15.35 1.01 6.87
CA ALA A 92 -15.67 1.21 8.27
C ALA A 92 -15.36 -0.07 9.06
N PHE A 93 -14.29 -0.06 9.83
CA PHE A 93 -13.82 -1.18 10.63
C PHE A 93 -13.56 -0.77 12.08
N PRO A 94 -13.68 -1.71 13.04
CA PRO A 94 -13.26 -1.46 14.42
C PRO A 94 -11.79 -1.03 14.51
N ALA A 95 -11.48 -0.15 15.44
CA ALA A 95 -10.09 0.18 15.74
C ALA A 95 -9.35 -1.06 16.28
N GLY A 96 -8.11 -1.26 15.83
CA GLY A 96 -7.30 -2.44 16.11
C GLY A 96 -7.44 -3.56 15.08
N THR A 97 -8.34 -3.43 14.09
CA THR A 97 -8.39 -4.35 12.94
C THR A 97 -7.08 -4.26 12.16
N ILE A 98 -6.47 -5.41 11.89
CA ILE A 98 -5.28 -5.56 11.06
C ILE A 98 -5.65 -6.51 9.91
N GLU A 99 -5.44 -6.06 8.68
CA GLU A 99 -5.69 -6.87 7.48
C GLU A 99 -4.48 -6.81 6.56
N THR A 100 -4.20 -7.93 5.88
CA THR A 100 -3.12 -8.04 4.91
C THR A 100 -3.65 -7.76 3.50
N TYR A 101 -2.84 -7.11 2.67
CA TYR A 101 -3.15 -6.86 1.27
C TYR A 101 -1.91 -7.08 0.41
N GLY A 102 -2.12 -7.50 -0.83
CA GLY A 102 -1.07 -7.81 -1.80
C GLY A 102 -0.83 -6.65 -2.76
N ILE A 103 0.43 -6.46 -3.13
CA ILE A 103 0.87 -5.50 -4.15
C ILE A 103 1.76 -6.26 -5.14
N THR A 104 1.42 -6.17 -6.43
CA THR A 104 2.26 -6.65 -7.52
C THR A 104 2.82 -5.46 -8.30
N TYR A 105 4.12 -5.48 -8.58
CA TYR A 105 4.78 -4.44 -9.38
C TYR A 105 6.00 -5.00 -10.12
N THR A 106 6.58 -4.19 -11.00
CA THR A 106 7.76 -4.56 -11.79
C THR A 106 8.97 -3.68 -11.51
N VAL A 107 10.16 -4.27 -11.53
CA VAL A 107 11.47 -3.60 -11.52
C VAL A 107 12.31 -4.28 -12.60
N ASP A 108 12.87 -3.51 -13.54
CA ASP A 108 13.65 -4.05 -14.67
C ASP A 108 12.98 -5.22 -15.42
N ASN A 109 11.65 -5.13 -15.62
CA ASN A 109 10.79 -6.16 -16.22
C ASN A 109 10.63 -7.47 -15.41
N VAL A 110 11.15 -7.54 -14.19
CA VAL A 110 10.91 -8.63 -13.25
C VAL A 110 9.72 -8.28 -12.36
N THR A 111 8.80 -9.22 -12.17
CA THR A 111 7.61 -9.05 -11.31
C THR A 111 7.94 -9.40 -9.86
N TYR A 112 7.51 -8.54 -8.94
CA TYR A 112 7.64 -8.70 -7.50
C TYR A 112 6.27 -8.61 -6.84
N ASN A 113 6.13 -9.31 -5.71
CA ASN A 113 4.96 -9.29 -4.85
C ASN A 113 5.35 -8.87 -3.43
N GLN A 114 4.47 -8.13 -2.76
CA GLN A 114 4.55 -7.83 -1.34
C GLN A 114 3.18 -7.97 -0.69
N ASP A 115 3.17 -8.39 0.57
CA ASP A 115 1.94 -8.58 1.35
C ASP A 115 1.95 -7.73 2.65
N PRO A 116 2.02 -6.40 2.56
CA PRO A 116 1.96 -5.51 3.73
C PRO A 116 0.62 -5.57 4.48
N LYS A 117 0.60 -4.95 5.66
CA LYS A 117 -0.56 -4.86 6.55
C LYS A 117 -1.10 -3.44 6.64
N ILE A 118 -2.41 -3.33 6.86
CA ILE A 118 -3.08 -2.09 7.26
C ILE A 118 -3.66 -2.28 8.65
N MET A 119 -3.39 -1.33 9.55
CA MET A 119 -4.00 -1.25 10.86
C MET A 119 -4.98 -0.08 10.92
N ILE A 120 -6.22 -0.35 11.31
CA ILE A 120 -7.26 0.65 11.52
C ILE A 120 -7.11 1.26 12.91
N ASN A 121 -6.79 2.55 12.98
CA ASN A 121 -6.73 3.32 14.22
C ASN A 121 -8.05 4.05 14.50
N LYS A 122 -8.22 4.47 15.76
CA LYS A 122 -9.34 5.31 16.22
C LYS A 122 -9.34 6.66 15.51
#